data_AF-A0A4Y8KDT4-F1
#
_entry.id   AF-A0A4Y8KDT4-F1
#
_cell.length_a   1.000
_cell.length_b   1.000
_cell.length_c   1.000
_cell.angle_alpha   90.00
_cell.angle_beta   90.00
_cell.angle_gamma   90.00
#
_symmetry.space_group_name_H-M   'P 1'
#
loop_
_entity.id
_entity.type
_entity.pdbx_description
1 polymer ?
#
loop_
_entity_poly.entity_id
_entity_poly.type
_entity_poly.pdbx_seq_one_letter_code
_entity_poly.pdbx_strand_id
1 'polypeptide(L)' 'MIQDRNTSKGSEEPATTNAQACPICGHAMHEHTIDHSTRNTVVNCPVAHPGAWDRDAFEPVNEFGMVIHQTRT' A
#
# COMPACT_ATOMS: atom_id res chain seq x y z
N MET A 1 15.01 10.59 46.74
CA MET A 1 15.71 10.19 45.50
C MET A 1 14.98 8.99 44.94
N ILE A 2 14.15 9.17 43.92
CA ILE A 2 13.54 8.07 43.16
C ILE A 2 13.74 8.46 41.71
N GLN A 3 14.47 7.62 40.99
CA GLN A 3 15.08 7.92 39.70
C GLN A 3 14.02 7.98 38.60
N ASP A 4 14.13 9.01 37.78
CA ASP A 4 13.74 9.06 36.39
C ASP A 4 14.17 7.81 35.60
N ARG A 5 13.25 7.21 34.84
CA ARG A 5 13.51 6.45 33.60
C ARG A 5 12.21 5.85 33.08
N ASN A 6 11.44 6.66 32.37
CA ASN A 6 10.71 6.12 31.23
C ASN A 6 10.54 7.20 30.17
N THR A 7 11.66 7.63 29.58
CA THR A 7 11.61 8.19 28.23
C THR A 7 11.44 6.98 27.31
N SER A 8 10.21 6.71 26.91
CA SER A 8 9.92 5.78 25.82
C SER A 8 10.43 6.41 24.53
N LYS A 9 11.76 6.41 24.35
CA LYS A 9 12.41 6.66 23.08
C LYS A 9 12.31 5.36 22.29
N GLY A 10 11.09 5.06 21.84
CA GLY A 10 10.86 4.12 20.76
C GLY A 10 11.24 4.83 19.49
N SER A 11 12.49 4.68 19.10
CA SER A 11 13.05 5.20 17.87
C SER A 11 12.13 4.87 16.71
N GLU A 12 11.52 5.89 16.14
CA GLU A 12 11.07 5.84 14.76
C GLU A 12 12.35 5.56 13.95
N GLU A 13 12.48 4.37 13.36
CA GLU A 13 13.55 4.06 12.43
C GLU A 13 13.07 4.41 11.01
N PRO A 14 13.37 5.60 10.45
CA PRO A 14 13.04 5.91 9.06
C PRO A 14 14.13 5.34 8.14
N ALA A 15 14.32 4.01 8.10
CA ALA A 15 15.48 3.46 7.38
C ALA A 15 15.31 2.13 6.64
N THR A 16 14.09 1.57 6.52
CA THR A 16 13.91 0.32 5.75
C THR A 16 12.88 0.39 4.63
N THR A 17 11.98 1.37 4.62
CA THR A 17 10.98 1.53 3.54
C THR A 17 11.61 1.75 2.16
N ASN A 18 12.76 2.43 2.11
CA ASN A 18 13.44 2.75 0.85
C ASN A 18 13.94 1.51 0.09
N ALA A 19 14.27 0.43 0.82
CA ALA A 19 14.73 -0.83 0.25
C ALA A 19 13.60 -1.82 -0.08
N GLN A 20 12.34 -1.50 0.25
CA GLN A 20 11.22 -2.36 -0.09
C GLN A 20 10.82 -2.16 -1.55
N ALA A 21 10.52 -3.26 -2.23
CA ALA A 21 9.94 -3.24 -3.56
C ALA A 21 8.45 -2.87 -3.47
N CYS A 22 7.96 -2.09 -4.42
CA CYS A 22 6.55 -1.78 -4.56
C CYS A 22 5.77 -3.07 -4.86
N PRO A 23 4.72 -3.41 -4.11
CA PRO A 23 3.94 -4.62 -4.33
C PRO A 23 3.14 -4.59 -5.64
N ILE A 24 3.00 -3.42 -6.27
CA ILE A 24 2.21 -3.26 -7.50
C ILE A 24 3.10 -3.37 -8.75
N CYS A 25 4.23 -2.66 -8.78
CA CYS A 25 5.10 -2.61 -9.96
C CYS A 25 6.46 -3.32 -9.79
N GLY A 26 6.83 -3.72 -8.57
CA GLY A 26 8.10 -4.38 -8.28
C GLY A 26 9.33 -3.46 -8.22
N HIS A 27 9.19 -2.19 -8.63
CA HIS A 27 10.25 -1.18 -8.54
C HIS A 27 10.53 -0.74 -7.10
N ALA A 28 11.68 -0.13 -6.87
CA ALA A 28 12.03 0.31 -5.53
C ALA A 28 11.13 1.46 -5.06
N MET A 29 10.78 1.48 -3.76
CA MET A 29 9.89 2.51 -3.21
C MET A 29 10.44 3.93 -3.31
N HIS A 30 11.76 4.13 -3.48
CA HIS A 30 12.34 5.46 -3.70
C HIS A 30 12.01 6.06 -5.07
N GLU A 31 11.62 5.25 -6.04
CA GLU A 31 11.16 5.72 -7.36
C GLU A 31 9.74 6.29 -7.29
N HIS A 32 9.06 6.16 -6.14
CA HIS A 32 7.68 6.58 -5.94
C HIS A 32 7.60 7.95 -5.27
N THR A 33 6.55 8.70 -5.59
CA THR A 33 6.28 9.99 -4.96
C THR A 33 5.30 9.79 -3.80
N ILE A 34 5.68 10.24 -2.61
CA ILE A 34 4.82 10.18 -1.42
C ILE A 34 4.25 11.57 -1.14
N ASP A 35 2.96 11.76 -1.41
CA ASP A 35 2.22 12.98 -1.10
C ASP A 35 1.80 13.01 0.38
N HIS A 36 2.21 14.08 1.07
CA HIS A 36 1.84 14.37 2.46
C HIS A 36 1.01 15.65 2.57
N SER A 37 0.40 16.11 1.47
CA SER A 37 -0.34 17.38 1.40
C SER A 37 -1.62 17.34 2.24
N THR A 38 -2.20 16.15 2.41
CA THR A 38 -3.35 15.92 3.28
C THR A 38 -2.98 15.08 4.50
N ARG A 39 -3.91 14.94 5.46
CA ARG A 39 -3.74 13.98 6.56
C ARG A 39 -3.65 12.52 6.10
N ASN A 40 -4.13 12.23 4.89
CA ASN A 40 -3.96 10.93 4.27
C ASN A 40 -2.71 10.94 3.40
N THR A 41 -1.67 10.24 3.83
CA THR A 41 -0.46 10.06 3.03
C THR A 41 -0.76 9.15 1.85
N VAL A 42 -0.51 9.64 0.63
CA VAL A 42 -0.78 8.90 -0.61
C VAL A 42 0.54 8.57 -1.30
N VAL A 43 0.73 7.30 -1.66
CA VAL A 43 1.89 6.85 -2.44
C VAL A 43 1.49 6.74 -3.91
N ASN A 44 2.19 7.46 -4.77
CA ASN A 44 1.97 7.47 -6.22
C ASN A 44 3.02 6.62 -6.94
N CYS A 45 2.58 5.56 -7.63
CA CYS A 45 3.45 4.72 -8.45
C CYS A 45 3.80 5.41 -9.78
N PRO A 46 5.07 5.42 -10.20
CA PRO A 46 5.48 6.03 -11.48
C PRO A 46 5.07 5.20 -12.71
N VAL A 47 4.77 3.91 -12.53
CA VAL A 47 4.37 3.02 -13.62
C VAL A 47 2.88 3.19 -13.91
N ALA A 48 2.54 3.42 -15.17
CA ALA A 48 1.15 3.44 -15.62
C ALA A 48 0.55 2.04 -15.48
N HIS A 49 -0.32 1.85 -14.49
CA HIS A 49 -1.06 0.61 -14.35
C HIS A 49 -2.24 0.61 -15.32
N PRO A 50 -2.42 -0.43 -16.16
CA PRO A 50 -3.63 -0.57 -16.96
C PRO A 50 -4.82 -0.59 -15.99
N GLY A 51 -5.74 0.36 -16.17
CA GLY A 51 -6.76 0.68 -15.19
C GLY A 51 -7.71 -0.48 -14.89
N ALA A 52 -7.36 -1.26 -13.89
CA ALA A 52 -8.24 -2.10 -13.09
C ALA A 52 -7.39 -2.60 -11.90
N TRP A 53 -7.41 -1.85 -10.79
CA TRP A 53 -6.74 -2.32 -9.55
C TRP A 53 -7.41 -3.58 -8.99
N ASP A 54 -8.65 -3.82 -9.39
CA ASP A 54 -9.34 -5.06 -9.16
C ASP A 54 -9.49 -5.75 -10.52
N ARG A 55 -8.78 -6.88 -10.71
CA ARG A 55 -8.84 -7.70 -11.93
C ARG A 55 -10.29 -8.09 -12.25
N ASP A 56 -11.12 -8.10 -11.22
CA ASP A 56 -12.50 -8.52 -11.23
C ASP A 56 -13.45 -7.32 -11.00
N ALA A 57 -12.96 -6.06 -11.07
CA ALA A 57 -13.71 -4.82 -10.77
C ALA A 57 -14.98 -4.68 -11.62
N PHE A 58 -14.90 -5.26 -12.80
CA PHE A 58 -15.92 -5.23 -13.84
C PHE A 58 -16.54 -6.62 -14.06
N GLU A 59 -16.08 -7.63 -13.33
CA GLU A 59 -16.72 -8.93 -13.38
C GLU A 59 -18.07 -8.86 -12.65
N PRO A 60 -19.12 -9.53 -13.16
CA PRO A 60 -20.38 -9.56 -12.45
C PRO A 60 -20.18 -10.23 -11.08
N VAL A 61 -20.89 -9.73 -10.08
CA VAL A 61 -20.87 -10.26 -8.71
C VAL A 61 -22.23 -10.83 -8.32
N ASN A 62 -22.24 -11.76 -7.37
CA ASN A 62 -23.48 -12.27 -6.77
C ASN A 62 -24.04 -11.32 -5.68
N GLU A 63 -25.14 -11.69 -5.04
CA GLU A 63 -25.79 -10.91 -3.97
C GLU A 63 -24.90 -10.64 -2.74
N PHE A 64 -23.81 -11.40 -2.59
CA PHE A 64 -22.82 -11.25 -1.52
C PHE A 64 -21.59 -10.46 -1.95
N GLY A 65 -21.55 -9.95 -3.19
CA GLY A 65 -20.41 -9.19 -3.73
C GLY A 65 -19.20 -10.03 -4.13
N MET A 66 -19.36 -11.35 -4.30
CA MET A 66 -18.30 -12.23 -4.79
C MET A 66 -18.37 -12.36 -6.32
N VAL A 67 -17.22 -12.35 -6.96
CA VAL A 67 -17.06 -12.52 -8.41
C VAL A 67 -17.65 -13.85 -8.87
N ILE A 68 -18.51 -13.82 -9.89
CA ILE A 68 -19.06 -15.04 -10.49
C ILE A 68 -18.16 -15.58 -11.61
N HIS A 69 -17.23 -16.48 -11.27
CA HIS A 69 -16.46 -17.20 -12.29
C HIS A 69 -17.38 -18.19 -13.01
N GLN A 70 -17.78 -17.87 -14.25
CA GLN A 70 -18.49 -18.81 -15.10
C GLN A 70 -17.50 -19.89 -15.53
N THR A 71 -17.54 -21.06 -14.87
CA THR A 71 -16.78 -22.23 -15.31
C THR A 71 -17.25 -22.60 -16.72
N ARG A 72 -16.42 -22.28 -17.71
CA ARG A 72 -16.72 -22.51 -19.12
C ARG A 72 -16.44 -23.99 -19.44
N THR A 73 -17.45 -24.84 -19.25
CA THR A 73 -17.49 -26.21 -19.80
C THR A 73 -17.92 -26.20 -21.26
#